data_AF-A0AA39KQ58-F1
#
_entry.id   AF-A0AA39KQ58-F1
#
_cell.length_a   1.000
_cell.length_b   1.000
_cell.length_c   1.000
_cell.angle_alpha   90.00
_cell.angle_beta   90.00
_cell.angle_gamma   90.00
#
_symmetry.space_group_name_H-M   'P 1'
#
loop_
_entity.id
_entity.type
_entity.pdbx_description
1 polymer ?
#
loop_
_entity_poly.entity_id
_entity_poly.type
_entity_poly.pdbx_seq_one_letter_code
_entity_poly.pdbx_strand_id
1 'polypeptide(L)'
;MKICGPKYALCGLVISAWGIIQLFLMGIFFYIKSVALIEDLPLKEEYDSPEKFYTDADRGYTQNAYNCWIAACLYFFTFLFSGHQFYINSRTSLSV
;
A
#
# COMPACT_ATOMS: atom_id res chain seq x y z
N MET A 1 -6.35 -9.88 -24.48
CA MET A 1 -6.21 -8.55 -25.10
C MET A 1 -5.00 -7.85 -24.48
N LYS A 2 -4.14 -7.24 -25.31
CA LYS A 2 -2.95 -6.49 -24.84
C LYS A 2 -3.39 -5.06 -24.53
N ILE A 3 -3.39 -4.68 -23.26
CA ILE A 3 -3.89 -3.36 -22.83
C ILE A 3 -2.72 -2.42 -22.53
N CYS A 4 -1.60 -2.94 -22.01
CA CYS A 4 -0.39 -2.18 -21.74
C CYS A 4 0.82 -2.79 -22.47
N GLY A 5 1.73 -1.95 -22.97
CA GLY A 5 2.99 -2.40 -23.58
C GLY A 5 3.96 -3.04 -22.57
N PRO A 6 4.95 -3.84 -23.03
CA PRO A 6 5.83 -4.64 -22.16
C PRO A 6 6.65 -3.81 -21.16
N LYS A 7 7.13 -2.62 -21.56
CA LYS A 7 7.89 -1.72 -20.69
C LYS A 7 7.04 -1.14 -19.55
N TYR A 8 5.79 -0.78 -19.85
CA TYR A 8 4.85 -0.24 -18.85
C TYR A 8 4.41 -1.33 -17.87
N ALA A 9 4.16 -2.55 -18.36
CA ALA A 9 3.82 -3.69 -17.51
C ALA A 9 4.97 -4.05 -16.53
N LEU A 10 6.23 -3.97 -16.98
CA LEU A 10 7.39 -4.15 -16.11
C LEU A 10 7.47 -3.08 -15.02
N CYS A 11 7.27 -1.81 -15.39
CA CYS A 11 7.23 -0.71 -14.42
C CYS A 11 6.12 -0.92 -13.38
N GLY A 12 4.91 -1.27 -13.84
CA GLY A 12 3.76 -1.57 -12.97
C GLY A 12 4.02 -2.73 -12.01
N LEU A 13 4.72 -3.78 -12.46
CA LEU A 13 5.14 -4.90 -11.62
C LEU A 13 6.09 -4.48 -10.50
N VAL A 14 7.15 -3.72 -10.84
CA VAL A 14 8.15 -3.28 -9.86
C VAL A 14 7.54 -2.35 -8.82
N ILE A 15 6.75 -1.36 -9.25
CA ILE A 15 6.06 -0.43 -8.35
C ILE A 15 5.07 -1.17 -7.46
N SER A 16 4.31 -2.12 -8.02
CA SER A 16 3.34 -2.88 -7.22
C SER A 16 4.03 -3.78 -6.20
N ALA A 17 5.13 -4.44 -6.56
CA ALA A 17 5.90 -5.26 -5.62
C ALA A 17 6.46 -4.42 -4.46
N TRP A 18 7.04 -3.25 -4.77
CA TRP A 18 7.51 -2.31 -3.76
C TRP A 18 6.38 -1.82 -2.85
N GLY A 19 5.27 -1.38 -3.44
CA GLY A 19 4.10 -0.87 -2.71
C GLY A 19 3.49 -1.91 -1.77
N ILE A 20 3.39 -3.18 -2.19
CA ILE A 20 2.90 -4.26 -1.33
C ILE A 20 3.78 -4.40 -0.08
N ILE A 21 5.09 -4.52 -0.25
CA ILE A 21 6.03 -4.73 0.86
C ILE A 21 5.96 -3.54 1.83
N GLN A 22 6.07 -2.32 1.29
CA GLN A 22 6.10 -1.10 2.09
C GLN A 22 4.78 -0.87 2.85
N LEU A 23 3.62 -0.97 2.18
CA LEU A 23 2.32 -0.71 2.81
C LEU A 23 1.91 -1.81 3.78
N PHE A 24 2.27 -3.06 3.49
CA PHE A 24 1.98 -4.16 4.41
C PHE A 24 2.76 -4.02 5.72
N LEU A 25 4.06 -3.69 5.65
CA LEU A 25 4.89 -3.42 6.83
C LEU A 25 4.42 -2.18 7.58
N MET A 26 4.09 -1.08 6.89
CA MET A 26 3.50 0.10 7.55
C MET A 26 2.18 -0.22 8.24
N GLY A 27 1.31 -1.02 7.64
CA GLY A 27 0.07 -1.46 8.28
C GLY A 27 0.31 -2.22 9.59
N ILE A 28 1.34 -3.07 9.65
CA ILE A 28 1.76 -3.75 10.89
C ILE A 28 2.26 -2.73 11.92
N PHE A 29 3.11 -1.77 11.53
CA PHE A 29 3.63 -0.74 12.44
C PHE A 29 2.53 0.17 13.00
N PHE A 30 1.54 0.52 12.20
CA PHE A 30 0.35 1.23 12.68
C PHE A 30 -0.49 0.37 13.62
N TYR A 31 -0.65 -0.93 13.34
CA TYR A 31 -1.44 -1.84 14.19
C TYR A 31 -0.83 -2.02 15.59
N ILE A 32 0.50 -2.08 15.70
CA ILE A 32 1.20 -2.14 17.00
C ILE A 32 1.35 -0.78 17.68
N LYS A 33 0.75 0.30 17.13
CA LYS A 33 0.80 1.67 17.67
C LYS A 33 2.22 2.20 17.84
N SER A 34 3.07 2.02 16.83
CA SER A 34 4.45 2.48 16.85
C SER A 34 4.55 4.01 16.99
N VAL A 35 5.24 4.49 18.02
CA VAL A 35 5.44 5.93 18.32
C VAL A 35 6.08 6.68 17.15
N ALA A 36 6.88 6.00 16.32
CA ALA A 36 7.54 6.62 15.17
C ALA A 36 6.55 7.12 14.09
N LEU A 37 5.30 6.63 14.08
CA LEU A 37 4.29 7.01 13.09
C LEU A 37 3.24 7.96 13.68
N ILE A 38 3.49 8.53 14.87
CA ILE A 38 2.51 9.39 15.53
C ILE A 38 2.23 10.69 14.77
N GLU A 39 3.22 11.20 14.04
CA GLU A 39 3.11 12.40 13.21
C GLU A 39 2.24 12.18 11.97
N ASP A 40 2.06 10.92 11.55
CA ASP A 40 1.22 10.54 10.41
C ASP A 40 -0.27 10.38 10.79
N LEU A 41 -0.62 10.49 12.07
CA LEU A 41 -2.00 10.38 12.52
C LEU A 41 -2.76 11.71 12.32
N PRO A 42 -4.06 11.64 11.99
CA PRO A 42 -4.91 12.82 11.89
C PRO A 42 -5.29 13.34 13.28
N LEU A 43 -4.31 13.84 14.03
CA LEU A 43 -4.47 14.42 15.36
C LEU A 43 -4.79 15.91 15.27
N LYS A 44 -5.45 16.44 16.29
CA LYS A 44 -5.67 17.88 16.47
C LYS A 44 -4.41 18.52 17.05
N GLU A 45 -4.18 19.79 16.76
CA GLU A 45 -3.04 20.54 17.32
C GLU A 45 -3.14 20.70 18.84
N GLU A 46 -4.36 20.79 19.37
CA GLU A 46 -4.61 20.99 20.80
C GLU A 46 -5.70 20.06 21.32
N TYR A 47 -5.48 19.53 22.53
CA TYR A 47 -6.40 18.62 23.21
C TYR A 47 -6.66 19.11 24.63
N ASP A 48 -7.94 19.16 25.03
CA ASP A 48 -8.33 19.59 26.38
C ASP A 48 -7.91 18.60 27.48
N SER A 49 -7.69 17.33 27.12
CA SER A 49 -7.27 16.29 28.07
C SER A 49 -6.41 15.20 27.42
N PRO A 50 -5.50 14.58 28.20
CA PRO A 50 -4.68 13.46 27.71
C PRO A 50 -5.52 12.26 27.26
N GLU A 51 -6.66 12.00 27.90
CA GLU A 51 -7.53 10.85 27.57
C GLU A 51 -8.16 11.00 26.18
N LYS A 52 -8.57 12.23 25.81
CA LYS A 52 -9.06 12.52 24.45
C LYS A 52 -7.95 12.30 23.42
N PHE A 53 -6.72 12.72 23.73
CA PHE A 53 -5.56 12.49 22.87
C PHE A 53 -5.33 10.99 22.62
N TYR A 54 -5.24 10.18 23.68
CA TYR A 54 -5.01 8.74 23.53
C TYR A 54 -6.15 8.04 22.78
N THR A 55 -7.40 8.46 23.01
CA THR A 55 -8.57 7.89 22.30
C THR A 55 -8.52 8.19 20.81
N ASP A 56 -8.23 9.43 20.42
CA ASP A 56 -8.11 9.82 19.01
C ASP A 56 -6.86 9.23 18.35
N ALA A 57 -5.75 9.14 19.08
CA ALA A 57 -4.54 8.48 18.61
C ALA A 57 -4.79 6.99 18.32
N ASP A 58 -5.40 6.28 19.26
CA ASP A 58 -5.74 4.86 19.09
C ASP A 58 -6.65 4.60 17.88
N ARG A 59 -7.61 5.50 17.66
CA ARG A 59 -8.47 5.48 16.49
C ARG A 59 -7.68 5.75 15.20
N GLY A 60 -6.80 6.74 15.21
CA GLY A 60 -5.94 7.09 14.07
C GLY A 60 -5.02 5.93 13.66
N TYR A 61 -4.35 5.30 14.62
CA TYR A 61 -3.51 4.12 14.37
C TYR A 61 -4.29 2.99 13.71
N THR A 62 -5.46 2.66 14.29
CA THR A 62 -6.30 1.57 13.79
C THR A 62 -6.82 1.87 12.38
N GLN A 63 -7.28 3.11 12.13
CA GLN A 63 -7.79 3.52 10.83
C GLN A 63 -6.69 3.51 9.76
N ASN A 64 -5.52 4.06 10.07
CA ASN A 64 -4.38 4.07 9.14
C ASN A 64 -3.87 2.65 8.85
N ALA A 65 -3.82 1.76 9.85
CA ALA A 65 -3.45 0.36 9.65
C ALA A 65 -4.36 -0.33 8.62
N TYR A 66 -5.69 -0.19 8.76
CA TYR A 66 -6.64 -0.76 7.81
C TYR A 66 -6.52 -0.15 6.42
N ASN A 67 -6.34 1.17 6.33
CA ASN A 67 -6.14 1.84 5.04
C ASN A 67 -4.89 1.33 4.32
N CYS A 68 -3.77 1.16 5.04
CA CYS A 68 -2.53 0.61 4.49
C CYS A 68 -2.71 -0.84 4.00
N TRP A 69 -3.41 -1.68 4.75
CA TRP A 69 -3.69 -3.07 4.32
C TRP A 69 -4.63 -3.13 3.12
N ILE A 70 -5.67 -2.31 3.07
CA ILE A 70 -6.55 -2.21 1.89
C ILE A 70 -5.75 -1.76 0.67
N ALA A 71 -4.89 -0.74 0.83
CA ALA A 71 -4.01 -0.28 -0.25
C ALA A 71 -3.03 -1.38 -0.71
N ALA A 72 -2.44 -2.14 0.22
CA ALA A 72 -1.58 -3.28 -0.11
C ALA A 72 -2.34 -4.34 -0.93
N CYS A 73 -3.60 -4.63 -0.59
CA CYS A 73 -4.46 -5.51 -1.37
C CYS A 73 -4.70 -4.97 -2.79
N LEU A 74 -4.94 -3.66 -2.95
CA LEU A 74 -5.07 -3.05 -4.28
C LEU A 74 -3.80 -3.20 -5.11
N TYR A 75 -2.63 -2.95 -4.52
CA TYR A 75 -1.35 -3.17 -5.20
C TYR A 75 -1.11 -4.64 -5.54
N PHE A 76 -1.60 -5.59 -4.73
CA PHE A 76 -1.57 -7.00 -5.08
C PHE A 76 -2.39 -7.31 -6.34
N PHE A 77 -3.59 -6.72 -6.48
CA PHE A 77 -4.38 -6.88 -7.71
C PHE A 77 -3.69 -6.24 -8.93
N THR A 78 -3.10 -5.05 -8.80
CA THR A 78 -2.35 -4.43 -9.90
C THR A 78 -1.10 -5.20 -10.27
N PHE A 79 -0.44 -5.84 -9.30
CA PHE A 79 0.68 -6.74 -9.52
C PHE A 79 0.27 -7.95 -10.36
N LEU A 80 -0.82 -8.63 -9.99
CA LEU A 80 -1.35 -9.77 -10.75
C LEU A 80 -1.74 -9.36 -12.19
N PHE A 81 -2.43 -8.24 -12.34
CA PHE A 81 -2.82 -7.74 -13.67
C PHE A 81 -1.59 -7.41 -14.53
N SER A 82 -0.62 -6.67 -13.97
CA SER A 82 0.60 -6.30 -14.69
C SER A 82 1.45 -7.53 -15.03
N GLY A 83 1.50 -8.53 -14.14
CA GLY A 83 2.14 -9.83 -14.37
C GLY A 83 1.51 -10.60 -15.52
N HIS A 84 0.19 -10.67 -15.56
CA HIS A 84 -0.55 -11.28 -16.66
C HIS A 84 -0.30 -10.55 -18.00
N GLN A 85 -0.32 -9.21 -18.00
CA GLN A 85 0.00 -8.42 -19.20
C GLN A 85 1.46 -8.62 -19.66
N PHE A 86 2.41 -8.69 -18.73
CA PHE A 86 3.82 -8.94 -19.03
C PHE A 86 4.02 -10.34 -19.64
N TYR A 87 3.39 -11.37 -19.08
CA TYR A 87 3.44 -12.75 -19.60
C TYR A 87 2.90 -12.88 -21.03
N ILE A 88 1.76 -12.25 -21.33
CA ILE A 88 1.19 -12.28 -22.69
C ILE A 88 2.10 -11.54 -23.69
N ASN A 89 2.69 -10.42 -23.27
CA ASN A 89 3.56 -9.63 -24.12
C ASN A 89 4.90 -10.34 -24.40
N SER A 90 5.50 -10.99 -23.41
CA SER A 90 6.78 -11.71 -23.59
C SER A 90 6.65 -12.91 -24.52
N ARG A 91 5.52 -13.63 -24.49
CA ARG A 91 5.25 -14.76 -25.40
C ARG A 91 5.13 -14.34 -26.87
N THR A 92 4.69 -13.11 -27.16
CA THR A 92 4.65 -12.61 -28.54
C THR A 92 6.01 -12.10 -29.02
N SER A 93 6.82 -11.52 -28.12
CA SER A 93 8.19 -11.11 -28.47
C SER A 93 9.13 -12.30 -28.72
N LEU A 94 8.81 -13.48 -28.20
CA LEU A 94 9.55 -14.73 -28.43
C LEU A 94 9.06 -15.54 -29.63
N SER A 95 7.94 -15.18 -30.27
CA SER A 95 7.40 -15.90 -31.43
C SER A 95 7.94 -15.36 -32.76
N VAL A 96 9.20 -14.91 -32.77
CA VAL A 96 9.97 -14.57 -33.97
C VAL A 96 10.84 -15.74 -34.35
#